data_AF-A0A839S009-F1
#
_entry.id   AF-A0A839S009-F1
#
_cell.length_a   1.000
_cell.length_b   1.000
_cell.length_c   1.000
_cell.angle_alpha   90.00
_cell.angle_beta   90.00
_cell.angle_gamma   90.00
#
_symmetry.space_group_name_H-M   'P 1'
#
loop_
_entity.id
_entity.type
_entity.pdbx_description
1 polymer ?
#
loop_
_entity_poly.entity_id
_entity_poly.type
_entity_poly.pdbx_seq_one_letter_code
_entity_poly.pdbx_strand_id
1 'polypeptide(L)'
;MPKTKLPDHLSPAQVIDLQDELLSNADRLMNSSLLLLNKGDFGLARSVAILGMEESGKAIAIHQRRVSIAFSPEGDPFVNKRLQDIWSSHPEKLRLVHDFLAEEPYWYGVTPPDHELNEEYLGEIDQWSTKCNMLKQRGFYVDFNEQQGLLSPRDVDQEMLRDVISHVHQIGWQLRLGEDIEARKQERKSRDVPPASESQIKHVEKFLKTNGRESQVEKIIGQLRSGRPGIKLNNDAYRPHVRTPETHPLKHLGKPGYEAYTRELLMLAEDAGMDEEDLVDLVRPQHEG
;
A
#
# COMPACT_ATOMS: atom_id res chain seq x y z
N MET A 1 -16.69 -14.21 -17.41
CA MET A 1 -17.24 -13.58 -16.18
C MET A 1 -17.81 -12.22 -16.55
N PRO A 2 -18.92 -11.76 -15.94
CA PRO A 2 -19.44 -10.42 -16.19
C PRO A 2 -18.34 -9.39 -15.90
N LYS A 3 -18.19 -8.39 -16.77
CA LYS A 3 -17.29 -7.25 -16.50
C LYS A 3 -17.85 -6.52 -15.28
N THR A 4 -17.32 -6.79 -14.10
CA THR A 4 -17.55 -5.97 -12.91
C THR A 4 -16.99 -4.58 -13.22
N LYS A 5 -17.87 -3.65 -13.59
CA LYS A 5 -17.56 -2.24 -13.80
C LYS A 5 -17.71 -1.54 -12.45
N LEU A 6 -16.78 -0.65 -12.10
CA LEU A 6 -16.96 0.22 -10.95
C LEU A 6 -18.09 1.22 -11.27
N PRO A 7 -18.98 1.57 -10.32
CA PRO A 7 -19.96 2.63 -10.54
C PRO A 7 -19.26 3.92 -11.02
N ASP A 8 -19.86 4.62 -11.98
CA ASP A 8 -19.27 5.85 -12.54
C ASP A 8 -19.20 6.99 -11.51
N HIS A 9 -19.95 6.88 -10.42
CA HIS A 9 -19.94 7.82 -9.30
C HIS A 9 -19.89 7.07 -7.97
N LEU A 10 -19.02 7.53 -7.09
CA LEU A 10 -18.92 7.12 -5.68
C LEU A 10 -18.85 8.39 -4.84
N SER A 11 -19.61 8.43 -3.76
CA SER A 11 -19.47 9.49 -2.76
C SER A 11 -18.14 9.36 -2.00
N PRO A 12 -17.64 10.41 -1.34
CA PRO A 12 -16.43 10.32 -0.54
C PRO A 12 -16.46 9.23 0.54
N ALA A 13 -17.60 9.06 1.22
CA ALA A 13 -17.78 7.99 2.20
C ALA A 13 -17.70 6.60 1.54
N GLN A 14 -18.38 6.42 0.40
CA GLN A 14 -18.32 5.16 -0.35
C GLN A 14 -16.92 4.81 -0.85
N VAL A 15 -16.09 5.80 -1.16
CA VAL A 15 -14.68 5.58 -1.54
C VAL A 15 -13.88 5.02 -0.36
N ILE A 16 -14.09 5.55 0.85
CA ILE A 16 -13.43 5.09 2.07
C ILE A 16 -13.92 3.67 2.41
N ASP A 17 -15.25 3.46 2.46
CA ASP A 17 -15.84 2.15 2.75
C ASP A 17 -15.36 1.09 1.75
N LEU A 18 -15.31 1.44 0.46
CA LEU A 18 -14.79 0.54 -0.57
C LEU A 18 -13.31 0.20 -0.32
N GLN A 19 -12.48 1.17 0.01
CA GLN A 19 -11.07 0.92 0.30
C GLN A 19 -10.91 0.01 1.53
N ASP A 20 -11.68 0.26 2.59
CA ASP A 20 -11.64 -0.49 3.83
C ASP A 20 -12.07 -1.95 3.61
N GLU A 21 -13.16 -2.18 2.87
CA GLU A 21 -13.64 -3.52 2.52
C GLU A 21 -12.67 -4.26 1.60
N LEU A 22 -12.00 -3.58 0.66
CA LEU A 22 -10.97 -4.20 -0.18
C LEU A 22 -9.79 -4.70 0.65
N LEU A 23 -9.33 -3.90 1.61
CA LEU A 23 -8.23 -4.26 2.50
C LEU A 23 -8.63 -5.41 3.43
N SER A 24 -9.80 -5.32 4.07
CA SER A 24 -10.31 -6.40 4.90
C SER A 24 -10.49 -7.70 4.12
N ASN A 25 -10.98 -7.62 2.88
CA ASN A 25 -11.13 -8.80 2.04
C ASN A 25 -9.78 -9.38 1.59
N ALA A 26 -8.80 -8.54 1.27
CA ALA A 26 -7.44 -8.98 0.95
C ALA A 26 -6.80 -9.75 2.11
N ASP A 27 -6.91 -9.22 3.33
CA ASP A 27 -6.44 -9.88 4.57
C ASP A 27 -7.09 -11.25 4.76
N ARG A 28 -8.43 -11.33 4.70
CA ARG A 28 -9.14 -12.62 4.82
C ARG A 28 -8.69 -13.65 3.79
N LEU A 29 -8.43 -13.22 2.56
CA LEU A 29 -7.91 -14.08 1.50
C LEU A 29 -6.48 -14.55 1.82
N MET A 30 -5.61 -13.66 2.28
CA MET A 30 -4.24 -14.02 2.67
C MET A 30 -4.22 -15.01 3.84
N ASN A 31 -5.00 -14.76 4.88
CA ASN A 31 -5.17 -15.67 6.01
C ASN A 31 -5.73 -17.03 5.58
N SER A 32 -6.73 -17.04 4.70
CA SER A 32 -7.27 -18.28 4.12
C SER A 32 -6.21 -19.05 3.31
N SER A 33 -5.38 -18.33 2.54
CA SER A 33 -4.27 -18.91 1.80
C SER A 33 -3.25 -19.59 2.72
N LEU A 34 -2.86 -18.95 3.84
CA LEU A 34 -1.97 -19.54 4.84
C LEU A 34 -2.55 -20.82 5.45
N LEU A 35 -3.84 -20.81 5.80
CA LEU A 35 -4.51 -21.99 6.34
C LEU A 35 -4.52 -23.18 5.35
N LEU A 36 -4.73 -22.91 4.06
CA LEU A 36 -4.66 -23.90 3.00
C LEU A 36 -3.24 -24.42 2.79
N LEU A 37 -2.25 -23.53 2.85
CA LEU A 37 -0.84 -23.86 2.74
C LEU A 37 -0.39 -24.78 3.89
N ASN A 38 -0.82 -24.49 5.12
CA ASN A 38 -0.56 -25.34 6.30
C ASN A 38 -1.20 -26.73 6.20
N LYS A 39 -2.27 -26.89 5.41
CA LYS A 39 -2.91 -28.19 5.14
C LYS A 39 -2.27 -28.95 3.97
N GLY A 40 -1.31 -28.37 3.27
CA GLY A 40 -0.68 -28.96 2.09
C GLY A 40 -1.46 -28.75 0.79
N ASP A 41 -2.49 -27.91 0.79
CA ASP A 41 -3.30 -27.58 -0.41
C ASP A 41 -2.64 -26.47 -1.24
N PHE A 42 -1.40 -26.70 -1.69
CA PHE A 42 -0.52 -25.67 -2.26
C PHE A 42 -1.12 -24.90 -3.44
N GLY A 43 -1.73 -25.60 -4.40
CA GLY A 43 -2.35 -24.96 -5.56
C GLY A 43 -3.51 -24.06 -5.18
N LEU A 44 -4.36 -24.51 -4.25
CA LEU A 44 -5.51 -23.75 -3.79
C LEU A 44 -5.06 -22.54 -2.96
N ALA A 45 -4.08 -22.71 -2.08
CA ALA A 45 -3.45 -21.62 -1.34
C ALA A 45 -2.97 -20.53 -2.30
N ARG A 46 -2.16 -20.88 -3.29
CA ARG A 46 -1.65 -19.94 -4.31
C ARG A 46 -2.78 -19.20 -5.02
N SER A 47 -3.83 -19.89 -5.44
CA SER A 47 -4.95 -19.25 -6.11
C SER A 47 -5.68 -18.25 -5.22
N VAL A 48 -5.84 -18.56 -3.94
CA VAL A 48 -6.46 -17.66 -2.96
C VAL A 48 -5.56 -16.45 -2.67
N ALA A 49 -4.24 -16.64 -2.56
CA ALA A 49 -3.28 -15.54 -2.45
C ALA A 49 -3.36 -14.58 -3.65
N ILE A 50 -3.44 -15.10 -4.87
CA ILE A 50 -3.58 -14.26 -6.08
C ILE A 50 -4.87 -13.43 -6.02
N LEU A 51 -5.98 -13.98 -5.51
CA LEU A 51 -7.21 -13.20 -5.32
C LEU A 51 -7.01 -12.08 -4.28
N GLY A 52 -6.33 -12.34 -3.17
CA GLY A 52 -6.02 -11.30 -2.19
C GLY A 52 -5.13 -10.19 -2.76
N MET A 53 -4.22 -10.54 -3.68
CA MET A 53 -3.42 -9.54 -4.43
C MET A 53 -4.28 -8.72 -5.38
N GLU A 54 -5.25 -9.32 -6.07
CA GLU A 54 -6.17 -8.56 -6.91
C GLU A 54 -6.98 -7.52 -6.10
N GLU A 55 -7.41 -7.86 -4.88
CA GLU A 55 -8.10 -6.92 -3.99
C GLU A 55 -7.14 -5.84 -3.46
N SER A 56 -5.91 -6.22 -3.10
CA SER A 56 -4.85 -5.27 -2.71
C SER A 56 -4.54 -4.27 -3.83
N GLY A 57 -4.44 -4.73 -5.09
CA GLY A 57 -4.20 -3.87 -6.24
C GLY A 57 -5.32 -2.84 -6.47
N LYS A 58 -6.58 -3.20 -6.19
CA LYS A 58 -7.69 -2.23 -6.22
C LYS A 58 -7.57 -1.21 -5.08
N ALA A 59 -7.21 -1.65 -3.88
CA ALA A 59 -7.01 -0.75 -2.74
C ALA A 59 -5.88 0.25 -3.00
N ILE A 60 -4.75 -0.20 -3.58
CA ILE A 60 -3.65 0.66 -4.05
C ILE A 60 -4.15 1.69 -5.07
N ALA A 61 -4.95 1.26 -6.05
CA ALA A 61 -5.50 2.16 -7.07
C ALA A 61 -6.40 3.25 -6.47
N ILE A 62 -7.26 2.90 -5.52
CA ILE A 62 -8.11 3.84 -4.80
C ILE A 62 -7.24 4.83 -4.02
N HIS A 63 -6.26 4.35 -3.27
CA HIS A 63 -5.33 5.19 -2.51
C HIS A 63 -4.60 6.20 -3.41
N GLN A 64 -3.99 5.74 -4.51
CA GLN A 64 -3.33 6.61 -5.49
C GLN A 64 -4.29 7.67 -6.05
N ARG A 65 -5.56 7.30 -6.30
CA ARG A 65 -6.57 8.26 -6.75
C ARG A 65 -6.92 9.27 -5.66
N ARG A 66 -7.08 8.87 -4.40
CA ARG A 66 -7.31 9.78 -3.26
C ARG A 66 -6.16 10.77 -3.09
N VAL A 67 -4.92 10.33 -3.25
CA VAL A 67 -3.74 11.21 -3.17
C VAL A 67 -3.72 12.23 -4.32
N SER A 68 -3.97 11.78 -5.55
CA SER A 68 -3.86 12.62 -6.74
C SER A 68 -5.06 13.56 -6.98
N ILE A 69 -6.26 13.19 -6.53
CA ILE A 69 -7.47 14.00 -6.77
C ILE A 69 -7.44 15.36 -6.06
N ALA A 70 -6.66 15.47 -4.97
CA ALA A 70 -6.40 16.71 -4.26
C ALA A 70 -5.77 17.81 -5.15
N PHE A 71 -5.08 17.40 -6.21
CA PHE A 71 -4.39 18.29 -7.15
C PHE A 71 -5.05 18.33 -8.54
N SER A 72 -6.14 17.57 -8.72
CA SER A 72 -6.91 17.58 -9.97
C SER A 72 -7.81 18.83 -10.04
N PRO A 73 -8.35 19.21 -11.22
CA PRO A 73 -9.37 20.25 -11.31
C PRO A 73 -10.55 20.02 -10.35
N GLU A 74 -11.17 21.11 -9.89
CA GLU A 74 -12.33 21.05 -9.00
C GLU A 74 -13.53 20.43 -9.72
N GLY A 75 -14.17 19.45 -9.08
CA GLY A 75 -15.29 18.71 -9.65
C GLY A 75 -14.88 17.51 -10.51
N ASP A 76 -13.58 17.20 -10.62
CA ASP A 76 -13.11 16.01 -11.31
C ASP A 76 -13.74 14.74 -10.70
N PRO A 77 -14.22 13.79 -11.52
CA PRO A 77 -14.81 12.56 -11.03
C PRO A 77 -13.77 11.72 -10.31
N PHE A 78 -14.13 11.16 -9.15
CA PHE A 78 -13.25 10.25 -8.44
C PHE A 78 -12.94 9.01 -9.28
N VAL A 79 -14.00 8.38 -9.80
CA VAL A 79 -13.90 7.24 -10.72
C VAL A 79 -13.56 7.75 -12.12
N ASN A 80 -12.27 7.72 -12.45
CA ASN A 80 -11.76 8.10 -13.76
C ASN A 80 -11.53 6.87 -14.66
N LYS A 81 -11.17 7.11 -15.92
CA LYS A 81 -10.91 6.04 -16.90
C LYS A 81 -9.85 5.05 -16.41
N ARG A 82 -8.75 5.53 -15.83
CA ARG A 82 -7.68 4.66 -15.29
C ARG A 82 -8.23 3.70 -14.24
N LEU A 83 -9.04 4.19 -13.30
CA LEU A 83 -9.63 3.34 -12.25
C LEU A 83 -10.61 2.30 -12.84
N GLN A 84 -11.40 2.68 -13.86
CA GLN A 84 -12.26 1.74 -14.58
C GLN A 84 -11.45 0.66 -15.30
N ASP A 85 -10.37 1.04 -15.97
CA ASP A 85 -9.49 0.11 -16.71
C ASP A 85 -8.86 -0.90 -15.73
N ILE A 86 -8.33 -0.43 -14.59
CA ILE A 86 -7.79 -1.28 -13.52
C ILE A 86 -8.87 -2.24 -12.99
N TRP A 87 -10.09 -1.77 -12.75
CA TRP A 87 -11.16 -2.62 -12.21
C TRP A 87 -11.45 -3.83 -13.10
N SER A 88 -11.37 -3.63 -14.41
CA SER A 88 -11.66 -4.63 -15.43
C SER A 88 -10.47 -5.53 -15.81
N SER A 89 -9.25 -5.20 -15.37
CA SER A 89 -8.03 -5.88 -15.81
C SER A 89 -7.30 -6.56 -14.65
N HIS A 90 -7.27 -7.90 -14.65
CA HIS A 90 -6.51 -8.67 -13.66
C HIS A 90 -4.99 -8.36 -13.71
N PRO A 91 -4.34 -8.33 -14.90
CA PRO A 91 -2.92 -8.00 -14.98
C PRO A 91 -2.58 -6.63 -14.41
N GLU A 92 -3.41 -5.61 -14.65
CA GLU A 92 -3.17 -4.26 -14.13
C GLU A 92 -3.22 -4.20 -12.59
N LYS A 93 -4.10 -4.98 -11.95
CA LYS A 93 -4.15 -5.06 -10.47
C LYS A 93 -2.89 -5.69 -9.91
N LEU A 94 -2.42 -6.77 -10.53
CA LEU A 94 -1.19 -7.46 -10.09
C LEU A 94 0.05 -6.60 -10.33
N ARG A 95 0.10 -5.86 -11.44
CA ARG A 95 1.16 -4.88 -11.70
C ARG A 95 1.19 -3.78 -10.65
N LEU A 96 0.04 -3.26 -10.23
CA LEU A 96 0.01 -2.28 -9.14
C LEU A 96 0.54 -2.83 -7.81
N VAL A 97 0.27 -4.11 -7.51
CA VAL A 97 0.83 -4.75 -6.32
C VAL A 97 2.34 -4.88 -6.43
N HIS A 98 2.85 -5.31 -7.58
CA HIS A 98 4.29 -5.36 -7.82
C HIS A 98 4.95 -4.02 -7.61
N ASP A 99 4.51 -3.00 -8.35
CA ASP A 99 5.15 -1.69 -8.31
C ASP A 99 5.11 -1.12 -6.90
N PHE A 100 4.05 -1.39 -6.15
CA PHE A 100 3.92 -0.97 -4.76
C PHE A 100 4.90 -1.69 -3.82
N LEU A 101 5.11 -3.00 -4.00
CA LEU A 101 6.05 -3.79 -3.20
C LEU A 101 7.52 -3.56 -3.62
N ALA A 102 7.77 -3.22 -4.87
CA ALA A 102 9.12 -2.87 -5.34
C ALA A 102 9.55 -1.50 -4.80
N GLU A 103 8.66 -0.51 -4.92
CA GLU A 103 8.93 0.87 -4.53
C GLU A 103 8.77 1.12 -3.02
N GLU A 104 8.03 0.27 -2.31
CA GLU A 104 7.68 0.40 -0.88
C GLU A 104 7.49 1.86 -0.44
N PRO A 105 6.55 2.60 -1.07
CA PRO A 105 6.49 4.06 -0.95
C PRO A 105 6.20 4.55 0.48
N TYR A 106 5.73 3.64 1.33
CA TYR A 106 5.38 3.85 2.73
C TYR A 106 6.08 2.83 3.63
N TRP A 107 7.36 2.58 3.34
CA TRP A 107 8.23 1.68 4.09
C TRP A 107 8.19 1.91 5.61
N TYR A 108 8.15 0.79 6.34
CA TYR A 108 8.20 0.75 7.79
C TYR A 108 9.24 -0.29 8.24
N GLY A 109 10.50 0.15 8.34
CA GLY A 109 11.58 -0.67 8.84
C GLY A 109 12.79 0.16 9.27
N VAL A 110 13.77 -0.50 9.88
CA VAL A 110 14.95 0.15 10.50
C VAL A 110 15.97 0.66 9.47
N THR A 111 16.00 0.08 8.29
CA THR A 111 16.83 0.48 7.14
C THR A 111 15.95 0.88 5.97
N PRO A 112 16.30 1.88 5.15
CA PRO A 112 15.53 2.23 3.94
C PRO A 112 15.24 0.99 3.06
N PRO A 113 14.15 1.02 2.27
CA PRO A 113 13.85 -0.08 1.36
C PRO A 113 14.97 -0.23 0.33
N ASP A 114 15.33 -1.48 0.03
CA ASP A 114 16.30 -1.79 -1.02
C ASP A 114 15.53 -2.14 -2.30
N HIS A 115 15.31 -1.13 -3.14
CA HIS A 115 14.50 -1.27 -4.34
C HIS A 115 15.08 -2.28 -5.33
N GLU A 116 16.41 -2.38 -5.45
CA GLU A 116 17.05 -3.34 -6.35
C GLU A 116 16.86 -4.77 -5.84
N LEU A 117 16.98 -4.98 -4.53
CA LEU A 117 16.70 -6.27 -3.91
C LEU A 117 15.21 -6.64 -3.99
N ASN A 118 14.32 -5.67 -3.79
CA ASN A 118 12.89 -5.86 -3.92
C ASN A 118 12.53 -6.21 -5.37
N GLU A 119 13.10 -5.49 -6.35
CA GLU A 119 12.93 -5.81 -7.76
C GLU A 119 13.55 -7.14 -8.15
N GLU A 120 14.69 -7.54 -7.60
CA GLU A 120 15.29 -8.86 -7.86
C GLU A 120 14.41 -9.99 -7.30
N TYR A 121 13.92 -9.82 -6.07
CA TYR A 121 13.01 -10.74 -5.41
C TYR A 121 11.66 -10.85 -6.14
N LEU A 122 11.15 -9.71 -6.62
CA LEU A 122 9.90 -9.62 -7.36
C LEU A 122 10.08 -9.82 -8.87
N GLY A 123 11.32 -9.98 -9.36
CA GLY A 123 11.82 -9.72 -10.73
C GLY A 123 11.16 -10.47 -11.88
N GLU A 124 10.19 -11.30 -11.58
CA GLU A 124 9.31 -11.95 -12.54
C GLU A 124 7.93 -11.30 -12.68
N ILE A 125 7.50 -10.23 -11.97
CA ILE A 125 6.04 -9.95 -11.92
C ILE A 125 5.34 -9.74 -13.28
N ASP A 126 5.96 -9.14 -14.30
CA ASP A 126 5.29 -9.06 -15.61
C ASP A 126 5.07 -10.45 -16.25
N GLN A 127 6.04 -11.36 -16.10
CA GLN A 127 5.86 -12.77 -16.47
C GLN A 127 4.89 -13.48 -15.53
N TRP A 128 4.97 -13.15 -14.24
CA TRP A 128 4.18 -13.67 -13.13
C TRP A 128 2.72 -13.21 -13.17
N SER A 129 2.35 -12.06 -13.75
CA SER A 129 0.96 -11.60 -13.83
C SER A 129 0.19 -12.42 -14.85
N THR A 130 0.84 -12.70 -15.98
CA THR A 130 0.40 -13.64 -17.02
C THR A 130 0.39 -15.07 -16.49
N LYS A 131 1.46 -15.48 -15.77
CA LYS A 131 1.57 -16.77 -15.07
C LYS A 131 0.48 -16.89 -14.00
N CYS A 132 0.19 -15.85 -13.23
CA CYS A 132 -0.77 -15.85 -12.13
C CYS A 132 -2.19 -16.02 -12.62
N ASN A 133 -2.56 -15.46 -13.77
CA ASN A 133 -3.89 -15.75 -14.32
C ASN A 133 -4.05 -17.24 -14.67
N MET A 134 -3.01 -17.86 -15.23
CA MET A 134 -2.99 -19.31 -15.49
C MET A 134 -2.88 -20.13 -14.19
N LEU A 135 -2.02 -19.73 -13.26
CA LEU A 135 -1.79 -20.40 -11.97
C LEU A 135 -3.02 -20.32 -11.06
N LYS A 136 -3.75 -19.20 -11.09
CA LYS A 136 -5.03 -19.02 -10.40
C LYS A 136 -6.02 -20.08 -10.86
N GLN A 137 -6.14 -20.32 -12.18
CA GLN A 137 -6.99 -21.39 -12.70
C GLN A 137 -6.45 -22.78 -12.32
N ARG A 138 -5.13 -23.00 -12.40
CA ARG A 138 -4.49 -24.29 -12.07
C ARG A 138 -4.59 -24.71 -10.60
N GLY A 139 -4.88 -23.80 -9.67
CA GLY A 139 -5.18 -24.18 -8.28
C GLY A 139 -6.59 -24.74 -8.08
N PHE A 140 -7.50 -24.52 -9.04
CA PHE A 140 -8.89 -24.98 -8.99
C PHE A 140 -9.20 -26.11 -9.97
N TYR A 141 -8.39 -26.26 -11.03
CA TYR A 141 -8.65 -27.19 -12.13
C TYR A 141 -7.43 -28.07 -12.43
N VAL A 142 -7.69 -29.31 -12.82
CA VAL A 142 -6.72 -30.20 -13.45
C VAL A 142 -6.68 -29.87 -14.93
N ASP A 143 -5.49 -29.74 -15.51
CA ASP A 143 -5.29 -29.40 -16.92
C ASP A 143 -4.28 -30.35 -17.57
N PHE A 144 -4.21 -30.35 -18.91
CA PHE A 144 -3.29 -31.17 -19.68
C PHE A 144 -2.54 -30.31 -20.70
N ASN A 145 -1.21 -30.31 -20.61
CA ASN A 145 -0.32 -29.65 -21.56
C ASN A 145 0.45 -30.70 -22.35
N GLU A 146 0.45 -30.65 -23.69
CA GLU A 146 1.17 -31.61 -24.54
C GLU A 146 2.68 -31.69 -24.25
N GLN A 147 3.28 -30.63 -23.73
CA GLN A 147 4.72 -30.55 -23.41
C GLN A 147 5.04 -30.97 -21.97
N GLN A 148 4.10 -30.79 -21.04
CA GLN A 148 4.33 -30.95 -19.59
C GLN A 148 3.48 -32.07 -18.97
N GLY A 149 2.61 -32.71 -19.76
CA GLY A 149 1.69 -33.76 -19.31
C GLY A 149 0.54 -33.23 -18.47
N LEU A 150 0.07 -34.09 -17.55
CA LEU A 150 -0.98 -33.76 -16.60
C LEU A 150 -0.47 -32.71 -15.61
N LEU A 151 -1.12 -31.55 -15.57
CA LEU A 151 -0.80 -30.48 -14.64
C LEU A 151 -1.77 -30.55 -13.45
N SER A 152 -1.21 -30.77 -12.26
CA SER A 152 -1.96 -30.89 -11.02
C SER A 152 -1.76 -29.65 -10.14
N PRO A 153 -2.76 -29.25 -9.33
CA PRO A 153 -2.61 -28.20 -8.33
C PRO A 153 -1.47 -28.44 -7.31
N ARG A 154 -0.87 -29.64 -7.24
CA ARG A 154 0.11 -30.02 -6.22
C ARG A 154 1.55 -29.57 -6.48
N ASP A 155 1.87 -29.12 -7.70
CA ASP A 155 3.24 -28.79 -8.08
C ASP A 155 3.55 -27.30 -7.83
N VAL A 156 3.86 -26.94 -6.58
CA VAL A 156 4.19 -25.56 -6.16
C VAL A 156 5.33 -25.56 -5.14
N ASP A 157 6.24 -24.60 -5.27
CA ASP A 157 7.26 -24.30 -4.26
C ASP A 157 6.61 -23.65 -3.02
N GLN A 158 6.77 -24.31 -1.87
CA GLN A 158 6.12 -23.97 -0.60
C GLN A 158 6.71 -22.72 0.07
N GLU A 159 8.04 -22.57 0.05
CA GLU A 159 8.72 -21.48 0.76
C GLU A 159 8.45 -20.15 0.08
N MET A 160 8.57 -20.13 -1.26
CA MET A 160 8.25 -18.94 -2.07
C MET A 160 6.82 -18.44 -1.86
N LEU A 161 5.84 -19.33 -1.66
CA LEU A 161 4.44 -18.93 -1.47
C LEU A 161 4.20 -18.30 -0.08
N ARG A 162 4.85 -18.81 0.98
CA ARG A 162 4.75 -18.19 2.33
C ARG A 162 5.30 -16.78 2.31
N ASP A 163 6.44 -16.58 1.67
CA ASP A 163 7.07 -15.27 1.62
C ASP A 163 6.22 -14.28 0.83
N VAL A 164 5.67 -14.69 -0.32
CA VAL A 164 4.75 -13.83 -1.11
C VAL A 164 3.51 -13.45 -0.29
N ILE A 165 2.89 -14.38 0.42
CA ILE A 165 1.72 -14.08 1.26
C ILE A 165 2.09 -13.07 2.35
N SER A 166 3.26 -13.25 2.97
CA SER A 166 3.75 -12.38 4.04
C SER A 166 4.01 -10.96 3.53
N HIS A 167 4.64 -10.80 2.36
CA HIS A 167 4.88 -9.48 1.75
C HIS A 167 3.57 -8.78 1.37
N VAL A 168 2.59 -9.51 0.84
CA VAL A 168 1.30 -8.90 0.45
C VAL A 168 0.48 -8.47 1.66
N HIS A 169 0.53 -9.21 2.77
CA HIS A 169 -0.13 -8.82 4.03
C HIS A 169 0.27 -7.41 4.48
N GLN A 170 1.49 -6.97 4.19
CA GLN A 170 1.99 -5.65 4.58
C GLN A 170 1.31 -4.50 3.84
N ILE A 171 0.75 -4.73 2.65
CA ILE A 171 0.19 -3.67 1.80
C ILE A 171 -0.91 -2.90 2.53
N GLY A 172 -1.79 -3.58 3.26
CA GLY A 172 -2.84 -2.93 4.01
C GLY A 172 -2.28 -1.90 5.00
N TRP A 173 -1.25 -2.29 5.74
CA TRP A 173 -0.61 -1.40 6.72
C TRP A 173 0.16 -0.26 6.08
N GLN A 174 0.95 -0.55 5.04
CA GLN A 174 1.68 0.46 4.27
C GLN A 174 0.72 1.50 3.69
N LEU A 175 -0.46 1.11 3.21
CA LEU A 175 -1.47 2.04 2.72
C LEU A 175 -2.05 2.93 3.84
N ARG A 176 -2.34 2.39 5.03
CA ARG A 176 -2.85 3.20 6.15
C ARG A 176 -1.83 4.22 6.64
N LEU A 177 -0.57 3.84 6.70
CA LEU A 177 0.51 4.76 7.01
C LEU A 177 0.66 5.80 5.89
N GLY A 178 0.61 5.36 4.64
CA GLY A 178 0.68 6.22 3.47
C GLY A 178 -0.40 7.29 3.43
N GLU A 179 -1.62 6.98 3.87
CA GLU A 179 -2.69 7.97 4.02
C GLU A 179 -2.31 9.10 4.97
N ASP A 180 -1.75 8.79 6.15
CA ASP A 180 -1.33 9.81 7.12
C ASP A 180 -0.12 10.62 6.60
N ILE A 181 0.86 9.95 6.01
CA ILE A 181 2.03 10.59 5.40
C ILE A 181 1.58 11.58 4.31
N GLU A 182 0.74 11.13 3.38
CA GLU A 182 0.27 11.95 2.27
C GLU A 182 -0.66 13.07 2.75
N ALA A 183 -1.53 12.82 3.73
CA ALA A 183 -2.36 13.86 4.32
C ALA A 183 -1.52 14.99 4.94
N ARG A 184 -0.48 14.65 5.71
CA ARG A 184 0.45 15.64 6.30
C ARG A 184 1.24 16.37 5.23
N LYS A 185 1.70 15.67 4.17
CA LYS A 185 2.37 16.30 3.02
C LYS A 185 1.45 17.29 2.32
N GLN A 186 0.20 16.91 2.07
CA GLN A 186 -0.82 17.76 1.45
C GLN A 186 -1.12 18.99 2.31
N GLU A 187 -1.32 18.81 3.62
CA GLU A 187 -1.57 19.92 4.54
C GLU A 187 -0.38 20.88 4.63
N ARG A 188 0.86 20.36 4.65
CA ARG A 188 2.06 21.20 4.58
C ARG A 188 2.13 21.99 3.27
N LYS A 189 1.72 21.40 2.14
CA LYS A 189 1.69 22.07 0.84
C LYS A 189 0.60 23.14 0.75
N SER A 190 -0.51 22.97 1.46
CA SER A 190 -1.65 23.90 1.43
C SER A 190 -1.49 25.10 2.35
N ARG A 191 -0.60 25.03 3.34
CA ARG A 191 -0.30 26.15 4.23
C ARG A 191 0.59 27.19 3.55
N ASP A 192 0.26 28.45 3.79
CA ASP A 192 1.17 29.56 3.50
C ASP A 192 2.42 29.45 4.36
N VAL A 193 3.58 29.66 3.74
CA VAL A 193 4.84 29.79 4.44
C VAL A 193 5.16 31.29 4.49
N PRO A 194 5.05 31.95 5.65
CA PRO A 194 5.34 33.37 5.75
C PRO A 194 6.83 33.63 5.48
N PRO A 195 7.18 34.85 5.07
CA PRO A 195 8.57 35.31 5.04
C PRO A 195 9.31 34.97 6.33
N ALA A 196 10.51 34.41 6.20
CA ALA A 196 11.39 34.15 7.34
C ALA A 196 11.92 35.48 7.89
N SER A 197 12.13 35.54 9.21
CA SER A 197 12.76 36.68 9.85
C SER A 197 14.24 36.81 9.45
N GLU A 198 14.79 38.02 9.53
CA GLU A 198 16.21 38.27 9.20
C GLU A 198 17.19 37.45 10.07
N SER A 199 16.82 37.12 11.31
CA SER A 199 17.63 36.24 12.16
C SER A 199 17.64 34.80 11.65
N GLN A 200 16.51 34.28 11.17
CA GLN A 200 16.40 32.95 10.55
C GLN A 200 17.16 32.91 9.21
N ILE A 201 17.04 33.96 8.39
CA ILE A 201 17.75 34.08 7.11
C ILE A 201 19.26 34.04 7.33
N LYS A 202 19.79 34.81 8.30
CA LYS A 202 21.22 34.78 8.65
C LYS A 202 21.69 33.42 9.14
N HIS A 203 20.85 32.69 9.88
CA HIS A 203 21.16 31.34 10.33
C HIS A 203 21.28 30.37 9.14
N VAL A 204 20.31 30.40 8.22
CA VAL A 204 20.33 29.54 7.02
C VAL A 204 21.48 29.92 6.08
N GLU A 205 21.74 31.21 5.89
CA GLU A 205 22.87 31.70 5.09
C GLU A 205 24.20 31.15 5.62
N LYS A 206 24.43 31.26 6.95
CA LYS A 206 25.62 30.72 7.59
C LYS A 206 25.71 29.20 7.39
N PHE A 207 24.62 28.48 7.61
CA PHE A 207 24.57 27.02 7.41
C PHE A 207 24.91 26.60 5.98
N LEU A 208 24.34 27.28 4.97
CA LEU A 208 24.59 26.95 3.56
C LEU A 208 26.02 27.24 3.12
N LYS A 209 26.61 28.35 3.57
CA LYS A 209 28.02 28.68 3.31
C LYS A 209 28.96 27.68 3.97
N THR A 210 28.71 27.30 5.23
CA THR A 210 29.52 26.29 5.94
C THR A 210 29.45 24.90 5.28
N ASN A 211 28.35 24.56 4.61
CA ASN A 211 28.19 23.28 3.90
C ASN A 211 28.54 23.36 2.39
N GLY A 212 29.23 24.42 1.93
CA GLY A 212 29.72 24.52 0.55
C GLY A 212 28.62 24.67 -0.52
N ARG A 213 27.42 25.13 -0.15
CA ARG A 213 26.28 25.33 -1.07
C ARG A 213 26.15 26.77 -1.55
N GLU A 214 27.27 27.47 -1.73
CA GLU A 214 27.32 28.92 -2.02
C GLU A 214 26.51 29.32 -3.26
N SER A 215 26.55 28.50 -4.32
CA SER A 215 25.81 28.74 -5.56
C SER A 215 24.28 28.68 -5.41
N GLN A 216 23.77 28.15 -4.30
CA GLN A 216 22.33 28.04 -4.01
C GLN A 216 21.85 29.07 -2.97
N VAL A 217 22.77 29.78 -2.31
CA VAL A 217 22.49 30.67 -1.18
C VAL A 217 21.52 31.78 -1.57
N GLU A 218 21.79 32.53 -2.64
CA GLU A 218 20.93 33.64 -3.05
C GLU A 218 19.51 33.18 -3.40
N LYS A 219 19.38 32.04 -4.09
CA LYS A 219 18.09 31.46 -4.45
C LYS A 219 17.28 31.06 -3.22
N ILE A 220 17.92 30.36 -2.27
CA ILE A 220 17.24 29.89 -1.05
C ILE A 220 16.88 31.07 -0.14
N ILE A 221 17.77 32.05 0.02
CA ILE A 221 17.50 33.27 0.79
C ILE A 221 16.38 34.10 0.15
N GLY A 222 16.38 34.23 -1.18
CA GLY A 222 15.31 34.91 -1.92
C GLY A 222 13.94 34.29 -1.63
N GLN A 223 13.86 32.95 -1.67
CA GLN A 223 12.63 32.21 -1.34
C GLN A 223 12.21 32.37 0.13
N LEU A 224 13.16 32.36 1.06
CA LEU A 224 12.87 32.58 2.48
C LEU A 224 12.32 33.98 2.75
N ARG A 225 12.83 35.01 2.05
CA ARG A 225 12.37 36.40 2.17
C ARG A 225 10.99 36.64 1.58
N SER A 226 10.66 35.98 0.47
CA SER A 226 9.34 36.13 -0.16
C SER A 226 8.26 35.33 0.55
N GLY A 227 8.64 34.28 1.29
CA GLY A 227 7.70 33.24 1.67
C GLY A 227 7.16 32.50 0.44
N ARG A 228 6.14 31.66 0.65
CA ARG A 228 5.46 30.93 -0.42
C ARG A 228 3.97 30.81 -0.11
N PRO A 229 3.07 31.13 -1.06
CA PRO A 229 1.66 30.81 -0.88
C PRO A 229 1.45 29.29 -0.86
N GLY A 230 0.46 28.87 -0.09
CA GLY A 230 -0.04 27.50 -0.08
C GLY A 230 -0.67 27.13 -1.42
N ILE A 231 -0.69 25.84 -1.71
CA ILE A 231 -1.36 25.30 -2.90
C ILE A 231 -2.80 24.98 -2.52
N LYS A 232 -3.77 25.45 -3.32
CA LYS A 232 -5.17 25.04 -3.17
C LYS A 232 -5.28 23.53 -3.41
N LEU A 233 -5.83 22.82 -2.43
CA LEU A 233 -6.23 21.42 -2.59
C LEU A 233 -7.69 21.39 -3.03
N ASN A 234 -7.94 20.88 -4.23
CA ASN A 234 -9.29 20.71 -4.75
C ASN A 234 -9.87 19.37 -4.27
N ASN A 235 -11.18 19.18 -4.42
CA ASN A 235 -11.86 17.90 -4.14
C ASN A 235 -11.57 17.35 -2.73
N ASP A 236 -11.47 18.24 -1.74
CA ASP A 236 -11.03 17.99 -0.37
C ASP A 236 -11.69 16.75 0.24
N ALA A 237 -12.99 16.56 0.04
CA ALA A 237 -13.74 15.44 0.58
C ALA A 237 -13.17 14.05 0.23
N TYR A 238 -12.51 13.88 -0.93
CA TYR A 238 -11.99 12.58 -1.38
C TYR A 238 -10.55 12.28 -0.93
N ARG A 239 -9.78 13.29 -0.52
CA ARG A 239 -8.34 13.11 -0.26
C ARG A 239 -8.09 12.48 1.12
N PRO A 240 -6.87 11.99 1.39
CA PRO A 240 -6.48 11.62 2.74
C PRO A 240 -6.47 12.83 3.67
N HIS A 241 -7.05 12.68 4.86
CA HIS A 241 -7.07 13.72 5.89
C HIS A 241 -6.12 13.37 7.02
N VAL A 242 -5.51 14.38 7.64
CA VAL A 242 -4.64 14.16 8.79
C VAL A 242 -5.50 13.59 9.89
N ARG A 243 -5.12 12.41 10.34
CA ARG A 243 -5.86 11.68 11.35
C ARG A 243 -5.68 12.41 12.68
N THR A 244 -6.79 12.64 13.36
CA THR A 244 -6.78 13.07 14.76
C THR A 244 -6.17 11.95 15.63
N PRO A 245 -5.75 12.25 16.87
CA PRO A 245 -5.26 11.22 17.79
C PRO A 245 -6.22 10.04 17.94
N GLU A 246 -7.52 10.22 17.72
CA GLU A 246 -8.58 9.20 17.78
C GLU A 246 -8.67 8.34 16.52
N THR A 247 -8.09 8.78 15.40
CA THR A 247 -8.13 8.09 14.09
C THR A 247 -6.76 7.58 13.66
N HIS A 248 -5.75 7.64 14.54
CA HIS A 248 -4.39 7.18 14.29
C HIS A 248 -4.35 5.66 14.03
N PRO A 249 -3.65 5.16 12.98
CA PRO A 249 -3.68 3.74 12.59
C PRO A 249 -3.37 2.78 13.74
N LEU A 250 -2.35 3.10 14.56
CA LEU A 250 -1.96 2.28 15.72
C LEU A 250 -3.09 2.08 16.76
N LYS A 251 -4.07 3.00 16.87
CA LYS A 251 -5.23 2.83 17.76
C LYS A 251 -6.35 1.96 17.18
N HIS A 252 -6.26 1.67 15.89
CA HIS A 252 -7.21 0.82 15.17
C HIS A 252 -6.62 -0.55 14.84
N LEU A 253 -5.43 -0.88 15.36
CA LEU A 253 -4.79 -2.18 15.19
C LEU A 253 -5.80 -3.32 15.48
N GLY A 254 -5.90 -4.27 14.55
CA GLY A 254 -6.82 -5.42 14.65
C GLY A 254 -8.26 -5.15 14.21
N LYS A 255 -8.59 -3.95 13.72
CA LYS A 255 -9.89 -3.63 13.10
C LYS A 255 -9.86 -3.85 11.58
N PRO A 256 -11.04 -3.98 10.92
CA PRO A 256 -11.14 -4.04 9.46
C PRO A 256 -10.31 -2.97 8.74
N GLY A 257 -9.37 -3.41 7.90
CA GLY A 257 -8.40 -2.59 7.17
C GLY A 257 -7.24 -2.03 8.00
N TYR A 258 -7.02 -2.49 9.23
CA TYR A 258 -5.91 -2.18 10.14
C TYR A 258 -5.36 -3.46 10.81
N GLU A 259 -5.58 -4.60 10.17
CA GLU A 259 -5.05 -5.89 10.55
C GLU A 259 -3.54 -5.85 10.27
N ALA A 260 -2.73 -5.64 11.30
CA ALA A 260 -1.29 -5.74 11.18
C ALA A 260 -0.80 -6.86 12.08
N TYR A 261 -0.63 -8.02 11.46
CA TYR A 261 0.34 -9.04 11.82
C TYR A 261 1.56 -8.79 10.91
N THR A 262 2.42 -7.83 11.26
CA THR A 262 3.54 -7.45 10.38
C THR A 262 4.79 -8.25 10.70
N ARG A 263 5.65 -8.46 9.69
CA ARG A 263 7.03 -8.96 9.83
C ARG A 263 7.80 -8.18 10.90
N GLU A 264 7.55 -6.89 11.08
CA GLU A 264 8.22 -6.08 12.09
C GLU A 264 7.66 -6.32 13.50
N LEU A 265 6.36 -6.58 13.66
CA LEU A 265 5.80 -7.04 14.94
C LEU A 265 6.29 -8.45 15.26
N LEU A 266 6.41 -9.31 14.25
CA LEU A 266 6.98 -10.66 14.34
C LEU A 266 8.48 -10.62 14.65
N MET A 267 9.27 -9.76 14.00
CA MET A 267 10.69 -9.56 14.28
C MET A 267 10.92 -8.92 15.65
N LEU A 268 10.10 -7.94 16.04
CA LEU A 268 10.16 -7.35 17.38
C LEU A 268 9.74 -8.36 18.46
N ALA A 269 8.80 -9.26 18.16
CA ALA A 269 8.43 -10.36 19.04
C ALA A 269 9.53 -11.43 19.13
N GLU A 270 10.13 -11.82 18.00
CA GLU A 270 11.29 -12.72 17.96
C GLU A 270 12.48 -12.14 18.73
N ASP A 271 12.82 -10.86 18.50
CA ASP A 271 13.87 -10.14 19.23
C ASP A 271 13.54 -10.01 20.74
N ALA A 272 12.25 -10.00 21.10
CA ALA A 272 11.77 -9.97 22.48
C ALA A 272 11.57 -11.38 23.10
N GLY A 273 11.76 -12.45 22.34
CA GLY A 273 11.52 -13.84 22.79
C GLY A 273 10.05 -14.17 23.06
N MET A 274 9.12 -13.46 22.42
CA MET A 274 7.67 -13.68 22.50
C MET A 274 7.23 -14.66 21.41
N ASP A 275 6.26 -15.54 21.72
CA ASP A 275 5.74 -16.47 20.74
C ASP A 275 4.58 -15.87 19.91
N GLU A 276 4.12 -16.63 18.91
CA GLU A 276 3.05 -16.20 18.00
C GLU A 276 1.68 -16.10 18.73
N GLU A 277 1.47 -16.80 19.85
CA GLU A 277 0.24 -16.67 20.66
C GLU A 277 0.26 -15.36 21.47
N ASP A 278 1.42 -14.96 22.01
CA ASP A 278 1.61 -13.70 22.73
C ASP A 278 1.31 -12.45 21.87
N LEU A 279 1.60 -12.53 20.57
CA LEU A 279 1.33 -11.47 19.59
C LEU A 279 -0.16 -11.32 19.25
N VAL A 280 -0.88 -12.44 19.14
CA VAL A 280 -2.33 -12.44 18.89
C VAL A 280 -3.09 -11.79 20.05
N ASP A 281 -2.63 -11.98 21.29
CA ASP A 281 -3.23 -11.39 22.49
C ASP A 281 -2.96 -9.88 22.65
N LEU A 282 -1.89 -9.36 22.04
CA LEU A 282 -1.62 -7.93 21.94
C LEU A 282 -2.51 -7.19 20.92
N VAL A 283 -2.98 -7.91 19.90
CA VAL A 283 -3.75 -7.36 18.76
C VAL A 283 -5.27 -7.59 18.94
N ARG A 284 -5.69 -8.50 19.82
CA ARG A 284 -7.10 -8.66 20.17
C ARG A 284 -7.62 -7.40 20.88
N PRO A 285 -8.73 -6.79 20.42
CA PRO A 285 -9.38 -5.75 21.20
C PRO A 285 -9.81 -6.35 22.54
N GLN A 286 -9.30 -5.81 23.64
CA GLN A 286 -9.78 -6.14 24.99
C GLN A 286 -11.21 -5.62 25.15
N HIS A 287 -12.18 -6.38 24.67
CA HIS A 287 -13.58 -6.22 25.03
C HIS A 287 -14.21 -7.58 25.25
N GLU A 288 -14.10 -8.06 26.48
CA GLU A 288 -15.22 -8.60 27.24
C GLU A 288 -14.93 -8.39 28.74
N GLY A 289 -15.66 -7.42 29.31
CA GLY A 289 -15.60 -6.96 30.69
C GLY A 289 -16.53 -5.77 30.87
#